data_AF-A0A6G2PTN0-F1
#
_entry.id   AF-A0A6G2PTN0-F1
#
_cell.length_a   1.000
_cell.length_b   1.000
_cell.length_c   1.000
_cell.angle_alpha   90.00
_cell.angle_beta   90.00
_cell.angle_gamma   90.00
#
_symmetry.space_group_name_H-M   'P 1'
#
loop_
_entity.id
_entity.type
_entity.pdbx_description
1 polymer ?
#
loop_
_entity_poly.entity_id
_entity_poly.type
_entity_poly.pdbx_seq_one_letter_code
_entity_poly.pdbx_strand_id
1 'polypeptide(L)'
;MELPDERAVQAACGLMHIHGRATGGPVPLAVDYASVVAGVLAAQGATAAGIGRARGLDLREVRTSVAQGALLAVGQYLAAATAREADGPSSMAGPEPCAGGLATLETADGARVELETLDPSAWRE
;
A
#
# COMPACT_ATOMS: atom_id res chain seq x y z
N MET A 1 12.98 4.18 17.90
CA MET A 1 11.64 4.69 18.28
C MET A 1 10.71 3.50 18.24
N GLU A 2 10.11 3.15 19.37
CA GLU A 2 9.08 2.09 19.39
C GLU A 2 7.78 2.65 18.79
N LEU A 3 7.12 1.83 17.97
CA LEU A 3 5.81 2.16 17.38
C LEU A 3 4.78 1.35 18.19
N PRO A 4 4.04 2.00 19.11
CA PRO A 4 3.30 1.29 20.16
C PRO A 4 2.07 0.53 19.66
N ASP A 5 1.54 0.90 18.50
CA ASP A 5 0.32 0.33 17.94
C ASP A 5 0.30 0.39 16.41
N GLU A 6 -0.75 -0.20 15.84
CA GLU A 6 -1.02 -0.22 14.40
C GLU A 6 -1.05 1.20 13.81
N ARG A 7 -1.71 2.16 14.47
CA ARG A 7 -1.82 3.53 13.95
C ARG A 7 -0.47 4.22 13.88
N ALA A 8 0.39 4.03 14.88
CA ALA A 8 1.75 4.53 14.88
C ALA A 8 2.57 3.93 13.72
N VAL A 9 2.39 2.64 13.43
CA VAL A 9 3.03 2.01 12.26
C VAL A 9 2.48 2.58 10.96
N GLN A 10 1.17 2.70 10.81
CA GLN A 10 0.56 3.27 9.60
C GLN A 10 1.02 4.71 9.34
N ALA A 11 1.13 5.52 10.39
CA ALA A 11 1.64 6.88 10.32
C ALA A 11 3.12 6.91 9.92
N ALA A 12 3.96 6.15 10.64
CA ALA A 12 5.41 6.17 10.47
C ALA A 12 5.87 5.57 9.12
N CYS A 13 5.13 4.59 8.59
CA CYS A 13 5.45 3.92 7.33
C CYS A 13 4.75 4.51 6.10
N GLY A 14 4.06 5.66 6.24
CA GLY A 14 3.46 6.39 5.12
C GLY A 14 2.12 5.84 4.62
N LEU A 15 1.57 4.78 5.22
CA LEU A 15 0.26 4.23 4.86
C LEU A 15 -0.85 5.28 4.99
N MET A 16 -0.84 6.06 6.08
CA MET A 16 -1.87 7.09 6.28
C MET A 16 -1.82 8.20 5.23
N HIS A 17 -0.60 8.61 4.85
CA HIS A 17 -0.38 9.62 3.83
C HIS A 17 -0.91 9.16 2.47
N ILE A 18 -0.63 7.91 2.11
CA ILE A 18 -1.11 7.31 0.86
C ILE A 18 -2.62 7.12 0.88
N HIS A 19 -3.19 6.59 1.96
CA HIS A 19 -4.62 6.31 2.07
C HIS A 19 -5.46 7.58 1.95
N GLY A 20 -5.07 8.64 2.66
CA GLY A 20 -5.80 9.89 2.67
C GLY A 20 -5.40 10.90 1.58
N ARG A 21 -4.51 10.52 0.65
CA ARG A 21 -4.02 11.42 -0.42
C ARG A 21 -5.15 12.06 -1.22
N ALA A 22 -6.20 11.29 -1.52
CA ALA A 22 -7.32 11.72 -2.34
C ALA A 22 -8.31 12.59 -1.56
N THR A 23 -8.23 12.58 -0.23
CA THR A 23 -9.11 13.32 0.68
C THR A 23 -8.41 14.50 1.34
N GLY A 24 -7.19 14.84 0.92
CA GLY A 24 -6.48 16.06 1.32
C GLY A 24 -5.64 15.98 2.60
N GLY A 25 -5.41 14.80 3.18
CA GLY A 25 -4.56 14.67 4.37
C GLY A 25 -4.43 13.23 4.88
N PRO A 26 -3.50 12.93 5.81
CA PRO A 26 -3.30 11.57 6.30
C PRO A 26 -4.53 10.99 6.99
N VAL A 27 -5.00 9.82 6.56
CA VAL A 27 -6.17 9.13 7.12
C VAL A 27 -5.75 7.70 7.47
N PRO A 28 -6.13 7.16 8.65
CA PRO A 28 -5.83 5.77 9.00
C PRO A 28 -6.71 4.80 8.21
N LEU A 29 -6.15 3.64 7.85
CA LEU A 29 -6.97 2.52 7.40
C LEU A 29 -7.81 2.04 8.59
N ALA A 30 -9.08 1.68 8.33
CA ALA A 30 -10.02 1.24 9.37
C ALA A 30 -9.79 -0.21 9.84
N VAL A 31 -8.63 -0.80 9.52
CA VAL A 31 -8.26 -2.19 9.81
C VAL A 31 -6.80 -2.27 10.22
N ASP A 32 -6.43 -3.36 10.90
CA ASP A 32 -5.06 -3.64 11.34
C ASP A 32 -4.18 -4.15 10.19
N TYR A 33 -4.09 -3.34 9.13
CA TYR A 33 -3.48 -3.70 7.86
C TYR A 33 -2.01 -4.13 7.98
N ALA A 34 -1.17 -3.35 8.68
CA ALA A 34 0.25 -3.63 8.83
C ALA A 34 0.47 -4.93 9.63
N SER A 35 -0.33 -5.14 10.67
CA SER A 35 -0.32 -6.37 11.47
C SER A 35 -0.74 -7.59 10.63
N VAL A 36 -1.77 -7.46 9.79
CA VAL A 36 -2.20 -8.53 8.87
C VAL A 36 -1.11 -8.85 7.86
N VAL A 37 -0.49 -7.85 7.23
CA VAL A 37 0.62 -8.05 6.29
C VAL A 37 1.78 -8.79 6.97
N ALA A 38 2.16 -8.39 8.19
CA ALA A 38 3.20 -9.08 8.95
C ALA A 38 2.84 -10.54 9.26
N GLY A 39 1.58 -10.82 9.58
CA GLY A 39 1.07 -12.18 9.77
C GLY A 39 1.16 -13.03 8.49
N VAL A 40 0.78 -12.46 7.33
CA VAL A 40 0.92 -13.13 6.02
C VAL A 40 2.38 -13.43 5.72
N LEU A 41 3.28 -12.45 5.92
CA LEU A 41 4.73 -12.63 5.74
C LEU A 41 5.29 -13.72 6.68
N ALA A 42 4.79 -13.79 7.92
CA ALA A 42 5.22 -14.83 8.87
C ALA A 42 4.78 -16.23 8.40
N ALA A 43 3.54 -16.36 7.91
CA ALA A 43 3.04 -17.62 7.35
C ALA A 43 3.82 -18.05 6.09
N GLN A 44 4.10 -17.10 5.19
CA GLN A 44 4.93 -17.33 4.00
C GLN A 44 6.35 -17.76 4.40
N GLY A 45 6.98 -17.06 5.34
CA GLY A 45 8.32 -17.38 5.81
C GLY A 45 8.39 -18.74 6.51
N ALA A 46 7.40 -19.10 7.33
CA ALA A 46 7.32 -20.42 7.96
C ALA A 46 7.17 -21.55 6.91
N THR A 47 6.35 -21.32 5.89
CA THR A 47 6.18 -22.24 4.76
C THR A 47 7.50 -22.40 3.98
N ALA A 48 8.17 -21.30 3.66
CA ALA A 48 9.45 -21.28 2.98
C ALA A 48 10.53 -22.01 3.79
N ALA A 49 10.57 -21.83 5.11
CA ALA A 49 11.47 -22.54 6.00
C ALA A 49 11.18 -24.05 6.02
N GLY A 50 9.90 -24.45 5.99
CA GLY A 50 9.50 -25.85 5.86
C GLY A 50 9.99 -26.48 4.55
N ILE A 51 9.81 -25.79 3.42
CA ILE A 51 10.31 -26.21 2.11
C ILE A 51 11.84 -26.32 2.12
N GLY A 52 12.53 -25.32 2.68
CA GLY A 52 13.99 -25.32 2.78
C GLY A 52 14.52 -26.51 3.59
N ARG A 53 13.90 -26.81 4.74
CA ARG A 53 14.24 -27.99 5.56
C ARG A 53 13.99 -29.30 4.82
N ALA A 54 12.86 -29.42 4.10
CA ALA A 54 12.58 -30.59 3.28
C ALA A 54 13.60 -30.80 2.16
N ARG A 55 14.30 -29.74 1.74
CA ARG A 55 15.40 -29.76 0.76
C ARG A 55 16.80 -29.90 1.40
N GLY A 56 16.87 -30.15 2.72
CA GLY A 56 18.13 -30.37 3.43
C GLY A 56 18.82 -29.10 3.95
N LEU A 57 18.17 -27.93 3.90
CA LEU A 57 18.71 -26.70 4.50
C LEU A 57 18.48 -26.68 6.02
N ASP A 58 19.47 -26.18 6.77
CA ASP A 58 19.37 -26.04 8.22
C ASP A 58 18.74 -24.70 8.65
N LEU A 59 17.47 -24.49 8.28
CA LEU A 59 16.74 -23.25 8.61
C LEU A 59 16.01 -23.35 9.95
N ARG A 60 16.39 -22.49 10.90
CA ARG A 60 15.89 -22.50 12.29
C ARG A 60 14.96 -21.35 12.66
N GLU A 61 15.07 -20.22 11.97
CA GLU A 61 14.37 -19.00 12.35
C GLU A 61 13.83 -18.26 11.12
N VAL A 62 12.68 -17.62 11.29
CA VAL A 62 12.09 -16.66 10.35
C VAL A 62 11.75 -15.43 11.17
N ARG A 63 12.20 -14.26 10.71
CA ARG A 63 11.89 -12.97 11.33
C ARG A 63 11.04 -12.13 10.40
N THR A 64 10.04 -11.48 10.97
CA THR A 64 9.22 -10.47 10.29
C THR A 64 9.11 -9.24 11.18
N SER A 65 8.62 -8.14 10.62
CA SER A 65 8.40 -6.89 11.33
C SER A 65 7.16 -6.21 10.77
N VAL A 66 6.33 -5.67 11.66
CA VAL A 66 5.11 -4.92 11.29
C VAL A 66 5.48 -3.69 10.47
N ALA A 67 6.53 -2.96 10.87
CA ALA A 67 7.02 -1.80 10.14
C ALA A 67 7.62 -2.16 8.78
N GLN A 68 8.41 -3.24 8.69
CA GLN A 68 8.97 -3.67 7.40
C GLN A 68 7.88 -4.20 6.46
N GLY A 69 6.87 -4.90 6.99
CA GLY A 69 5.69 -5.33 6.24
C GLY A 69 4.89 -4.14 5.69
N ALA A 70 4.68 -3.11 6.51
CA ALA A 70 4.04 -1.88 6.06
C ALA A 70 4.83 -1.18 4.93
N LEU A 71 6.15 -1.07 5.07
CA LEU A 71 7.02 -0.49 4.02
C LEU A 71 7.00 -1.31 2.73
N LEU A 72 6.97 -2.63 2.83
CA LEU A 72 6.84 -3.51 1.66
C LEU A 72 5.51 -3.28 0.93
N ALA A 73 4.41 -3.12 1.66
CA ALA A 73 3.08 -2.90 1.09
C ALA A 73 2.93 -1.55 0.35
N VAL A 74 3.77 -0.57 0.69
CA VAL A 74 3.85 0.72 -0.03
C VAL A 74 5.00 0.77 -1.03
N GLY A 75 5.63 -0.36 -1.32
CA GLY A 75 6.84 -0.46 -2.14
C GLY A 75 6.72 0.18 -3.52
N GLN A 76 5.57 0.08 -4.17
CA GLN A 76 5.30 0.77 -5.45
C GLN A 76 5.35 2.30 -5.33
N TYR A 77 4.91 2.87 -4.22
CA TYR A 77 4.97 4.31 -3.98
C TYR A 77 6.39 4.77 -3.67
N LEU A 78 7.13 3.97 -2.90
CA LEU A 78 8.56 4.21 -2.65
C LEU A 78 9.37 4.11 -3.94
N ALA A 79 9.11 3.09 -4.76
CA ALA A 79 9.76 2.92 -6.05
C ALA A 79 9.47 4.09 -6.99
N ALA A 80 8.21 4.53 -7.11
CA ALA A 80 7.85 5.71 -7.89
C ALA A 80 8.53 7.00 -7.38
N ALA A 81 8.50 7.24 -6.07
CA ALA A 81 9.09 8.43 -5.47
C ALA A 81 10.63 8.48 -5.54
N THR A 82 11.28 7.33 -5.69
CA THR A 82 12.75 7.21 -5.76
C THR A 82 13.26 6.91 -7.17
N ALA A 83 12.37 6.66 -8.14
CA ALA A 83 12.74 6.46 -9.52
C ALA A 83 13.40 7.74 -10.04
N ARG A 84 14.56 7.58 -10.70
CA ARG A 84 15.19 8.71 -11.39
C ARG A 84 14.25 9.12 -12.52
N GLU A 85 13.86 10.40 -12.55
CA GLU A 85 13.13 10.94 -13.69
C GLU A 85 13.96 10.69 -14.95
N ALA A 86 13.44 9.87 -15.87
CA ALA A 86 13.89 9.90 -17.25
C ALA A 86 13.51 11.28 -17.82
N ASP A 87 14.34 11.88 -18.66
CA ASP A 87 14.14 13.21 -19.25
C ASP A 87 12.70 13.38 -19.79
N GLY A 88 11.83 13.96 -18.96
CA GLY A 88 10.39 13.99 -19.13
C GLY A 88 9.74 14.66 -17.93
N PRO A 89 8.55 15.26 -18.07
CA PRO A 89 7.90 15.96 -16.97
C PRO A 89 7.68 15.00 -15.80
N SER A 90 8.04 15.46 -14.60
CA SER A 90 7.81 14.76 -13.34
C SER A 90 6.38 14.21 -13.28
N SER A 91 6.23 12.89 -13.43
CA SER A 91 4.95 12.20 -13.23
C SER A 91 4.56 12.12 -11.74
N MET A 92 5.38 12.69 -10.85
CA MET A 92 5.17 12.71 -9.40
C MET A 92 4.25 13.83 -8.92
N ALA A 93 3.74 14.67 -9.83
CA ALA A 93 2.45 15.31 -9.58
C ALA A 93 1.38 14.20 -9.59
N GLY A 94 1.28 13.46 -8.48
CA GLY A 94 0.07 12.70 -8.18
C GLY A 94 -1.13 13.62 -8.38
N PRO A 95 -2.30 13.08 -8.79
CA PRO A 95 -3.45 13.92 -9.11
C PRO A 95 -3.64 14.97 -8.02
N GLU A 96 -3.63 16.24 -8.42
CA GLU A 96 -3.87 17.38 -7.52
C GLU A 96 -5.02 16.99 -6.58
N PRO A 97 -4.89 17.20 -5.26
CA PRO A 97 -5.95 16.85 -4.33
C PRO A 97 -7.26 17.46 -4.81
N CYS A 98 -8.12 16.61 -5.36
CA CYS A 98 -9.35 17.07 -5.96
C CYS A 98 -10.27 17.38 -4.78
N ALA A 99 -10.63 18.66 -4.61
CA ALA A 99 -11.52 19.10 -3.55
C ALA A 99 -12.90 18.37 -3.56
N GLY A 100 -13.21 17.60 -4.62
CA GLY A 100 -14.43 16.81 -4.78
C GLY A 100 -14.42 15.39 -4.19
N GLY A 101 -13.32 14.91 -3.60
CA GLY A 101 -13.25 13.58 -2.97
C GLY A 101 -12.91 12.42 -3.93
N LEU A 102 -13.08 11.18 -3.44
CA LEU A 102 -12.90 9.95 -4.23
C LEU A 102 -13.75 10.04 -5.50
N ALA A 103 -13.23 9.61 -6.66
CA ALA A 103 -13.90 9.65 -7.97
C ALA A 103 -15.14 8.73 -8.02
N THR A 104 -16.14 9.03 -7.21
CA THR A 104 -17.34 8.25 -7.00
C THR A 104 -18.52 8.94 -7.67
N LEU A 105 -19.18 8.24 -8.59
CA LEU A 105 -20.46 8.64 -9.15
C LEU A 105 -21.59 8.06 -8.28
N GLU A 106 -22.73 8.74 -8.26
CA GLU A 106 -23.95 8.24 -7.62
C GLU A 106 -24.94 7.83 -8.71
N THR A 107 -25.44 6.59 -8.62
CA THR A 107 -26.47 6.08 -9.54
C THR A 107 -27.85 6.60 -9.15
N ALA A 108 -28.83 6.48 -10.05
CA ALA A 108 -30.19 6.97 -9.79
C ALA A 108 -30.90 6.27 -8.60
N ASP A 109 -30.44 5.08 -8.22
CA ASP A 109 -30.89 4.32 -7.04
C ASP A 109 -30.03 4.58 -5.78
N GLY A 110 -29.09 5.54 -5.83
CA GLY A 110 -28.29 5.98 -4.69
C GLY A 110 -27.07 5.11 -4.39
N ALA A 111 -26.70 4.19 -5.27
CA ALA A 111 -25.46 3.43 -5.13
C ALA A 111 -24.25 4.28 -5.52
N ARG A 112 -23.16 4.12 -4.78
CA ARG A 112 -21.87 4.77 -5.04
C ARG A 112 -21.00 3.86 -5.90
N VAL A 113 -20.57 4.35 -7.06
CA VAL A 113 -19.76 3.58 -8.02
C VAL A 113 -18.45 4.30 -8.33
N GLU A 114 -17.36 3.53 -8.41
CA GLU A 114 -16.06 4.00 -8.88
C GLU A 114 -15.84 3.57 -10.33
N LEU A 115 -15.28 4.47 -11.12
CA LEU A 115 -14.98 4.27 -12.52
C LEU A 115 -13.46 4.22 -12.68
N GLU A 116 -12.91 3.03 -12.87
CA GLU A 116 -11.48 2.82 -13.13
C GLU A 116 -11.26 2.59 -14.62
N THR A 117 -10.25 3.27 -15.19
CA THR A 117 -9.69 2.91 -16.49
C THR A 117 -8.17 2.87 -16.42
N LEU A 118 -7.60 1.74 -16.82
CA LEU A 118 -6.15 1.57 -16.98
C LEU A 118 -5.61 2.40 -18.16
N ASP A 119 -6.43 2.61 -19.19
CA ASP A 119 -6.12 3.45 -20.35
C ASP A 119 -7.25 4.48 -20.56
N PRO A 120 -7.07 5.73 -20.11
CA PRO A 120 -8.05 6.80 -20.29
C PRO A 120 -8.40 7.06 -21.75
N SER A 121 -7.52 6.71 -22.69
CA SER A 121 -7.77 6.92 -24.12
C SER A 121 -8.81 5.96 -24.68
N ALA A 122 -8.99 4.78 -24.08
CA ALA A 122 -9.99 3.80 -24.46
C ALA A 122 -11.45 4.27 -24.23
N TRP A 123 -11.66 5.38 -23.50
CA TRP A 123 -12.99 5.93 -23.19
C TRP A 123 -13.38 7.12 -24.07
N ARG A 124 -12.51 7.54 -24.99
CA ARG A 124 -12.76 8.69 -25.88
C ARG A 124 -13.64 8.35 -27.09
N GLU A 125 -13.90 7.07 -27.34
CA GLU A 125 -14.78 6.55 -28.41
C GLU A 125 -16.02 5.88 -27.79
#